data_AF-A0A5J4XGQ6-F1
#
_entry.id   AF-A0A5J4XGQ6-F1
#
_cell.length_a   1.000
_cell.length_b   1.000
_cell.length_c   1.000
_cell.angle_alpha   90.00
_cell.angle_beta   90.00
_cell.angle_gamma   90.00
#
_symmetry.space_group_name_H-M   'P 1'
#
loop_
_entity.id
_entity.type
_entity.pdbx_description
1 polymer ?
#
loop_
_entity_poly.entity_id
_entity_poly.type
_entity_poly.pdbx_seq_one_letter_code
_entity_poly.pdbx_strand_id
1 'polypeptide(L)'
;MPLDDQARSGTGHGGKFMIFDIDTIDIWITFLLSNMYVKFGDQVHRQIQGTPMGTNCASHLANLYLMMYELRFYVRLATLYVDPAFTFLRTVIYTIARAFLLTARYIDDLASINNPYLHSLLYVDQHFHHNRILGIYPRTLRVTTADSGISINYMDVTIQRQHSSSSRITTILYDKREHSPLADQFIIKFPHAMSNISAAAKYGVITSQYHRFRRIIMLRNDFTNRMAGLVHYMQSMGHDTSRMLKQIRGLCTRFIELYGADPWQLVRDIHHALTLLTTSHAT
;
A
#
# COMPACT_ATOMS: atom_id res chain seq x y z
N MET A 1 0.03 37.70 -1.40
CA MET A 1 1.03 37.08 -2.29
C MET A 1 2.06 38.13 -2.59
N PRO A 2 3.35 37.91 -2.32
CA PRO A 2 4.39 38.68 -3.00
C PRO A 2 4.23 38.44 -4.50
N LEU A 3 4.22 39.50 -5.30
CA LEU A 3 3.98 39.44 -6.74
C LEU A 3 5.16 38.85 -7.53
N ASP A 4 6.26 38.50 -6.87
CA ASP A 4 7.55 38.19 -7.51
C ASP A 4 7.99 36.71 -7.45
N ASP A 5 7.23 35.80 -6.82
CA ASP A 5 7.55 34.36 -6.82
C ASP A 5 7.02 33.67 -8.08
N GLN A 6 7.60 34.03 -9.22
CA GLN A 6 7.44 33.25 -10.44
C GLN A 6 8.34 32.02 -10.37
N ALA A 7 7.73 30.85 -10.54
CA ALA A 7 8.41 29.59 -10.79
C ALA A 7 9.58 29.81 -11.78
N ARG A 8 10.81 29.53 -11.35
CA ARG A 8 11.96 29.58 -12.26
C ARG A 8 11.84 28.42 -13.24
N SER A 9 11.17 28.66 -14.36
CA SER A 9 11.26 27.77 -15.50
C SER A 9 12.70 27.84 -16.00
N GLY A 10 13.46 26.75 -15.85
CA GLY A 10 14.76 26.62 -16.48
C GLY A 10 14.53 26.64 -17.99
N THR A 11 14.73 27.79 -18.63
CA THR A 11 14.62 27.95 -20.08
C THR A 11 15.87 27.36 -20.74
N GLY A 12 15.86 26.03 -20.89
CA GLY A 12 16.68 25.27 -21.80
C GLY A 12 15.77 24.29 -22.54
N HIS A 13 15.65 24.46 -23.85
CA HIS A 13 14.86 23.68 -24.81
C HIS A 13 14.43 22.27 -24.31
N GLY A 14 13.16 22.12 -23.93
CA GLY A 14 12.54 20.84 -23.55
C GLY A 14 12.03 20.71 -22.10
N GLY A 15 11.87 21.81 -21.35
CA GLY A 15 11.56 21.81 -19.91
C GLY A 15 10.23 21.14 -19.51
N LYS A 16 10.29 19.87 -19.10
CA LYS A 16 9.18 19.09 -18.52
C LYS A 16 9.02 19.23 -16.99
N PHE A 17 9.83 20.05 -16.33
CA PHE A 17 9.87 20.12 -14.87
C PHE A 17 9.85 21.55 -14.37
N MET A 18 8.93 21.84 -13.44
CA MET A 18 8.97 23.04 -12.62
C MET A 18 9.86 22.75 -11.41
N ILE A 19 10.81 23.64 -11.13
CA ILE A 19 11.72 23.55 -9.99
C ILE A 19 11.33 24.66 -9.02
N PHE A 20 11.13 24.28 -7.76
CA PHE A 20 10.81 25.19 -6.67
C PHE A 20 11.85 25.00 -5.56
N ASP A 21 12.26 26.10 -4.92
CA ASP A 21 13.05 26.03 -3.70
C ASP A 21 12.19 25.69 -2.48
N ILE A 22 12.86 25.39 -1.38
CA ILE A 22 12.21 24.96 -0.14
C ILE A 22 11.37 26.07 0.49
N ASP A 23 11.79 27.33 0.35
CA ASP A 23 11.11 28.49 0.93
C ASP A 23 9.77 28.74 0.24
N THR A 24 9.75 28.64 -1.10
CA THR A 24 8.54 28.70 -1.92
C THR A 24 7.55 27.61 -1.50
N ILE A 25 8.03 26.37 -1.34
CA ILE A 25 7.21 25.23 -0.92
C ILE A 25 6.64 25.46 0.49
N ASP A 26 7.45 25.98 1.42
CA ASP A 26 7.01 26.28 2.79
C ASP A 26 5.90 27.34 2.83
N ILE A 27 6.07 28.42 2.06
CA ILE A 27 5.04 29.48 1.92
C ILE A 27 3.74 28.86 1.37
N TRP A 28 3.82 28.03 0.34
CA TRP A 28 2.65 27.44 -0.29
C TRP A 28 1.92 26.45 0.61
N ILE A 29 2.66 25.56 1.28
CA ILE A 29 2.08 24.60 2.23
C ILE A 29 1.46 25.36 3.40
N THR A 30 2.14 26.36 3.95
CA THR A 30 1.64 27.18 5.06
C THR A 30 0.37 27.92 4.67
N PHE A 31 0.35 28.53 3.48
CA PHE A 31 -0.84 29.20 2.95
C PHE A 31 -1.99 28.22 2.77
N LEU A 32 -1.73 27.07 2.15
CA LEU A 32 -2.72 26.03 1.92
C LEU A 32 -3.34 25.55 3.23
N LEU A 33 -2.52 25.13 4.20
CA LEU A 33 -2.95 24.62 5.49
C LEU A 33 -3.70 25.68 6.31
N SER A 34 -3.33 26.96 6.16
CA SER A 34 -4.00 28.06 6.86
C SER A 34 -5.35 28.44 6.24
N ASN A 35 -5.61 28.04 4.99
CA ASN A 35 -6.77 28.47 4.21
C ASN A 35 -7.60 27.29 3.68
N MET A 36 -7.74 26.23 4.46
CA MET A 36 -8.60 25.09 4.12
C MET A 36 -10.04 25.36 4.56
N TYR A 37 -10.89 25.74 3.60
CA TYR A 37 -12.32 25.97 3.82
C TYR A 37 -13.17 24.88 3.17
N VAL A 38 -14.24 24.48 3.84
CA VAL A 38 -15.23 23.50 3.37
C VAL A 38 -16.61 24.15 3.41
N LYS A 39 -17.38 24.00 2.34
CA LYS A 39 -18.78 24.45 2.27
C LYS A 39 -19.71 23.28 2.55
N PHE A 40 -20.61 23.44 3.52
CA PHE A 40 -21.66 22.49 3.85
C PHE A 40 -23.01 23.21 3.85
N GLY A 41 -23.88 22.88 2.88
CA GLY A 41 -25.06 23.70 2.60
C GLY A 41 -24.68 25.13 2.26
N ASP A 42 -25.28 26.11 2.93
CA ASP A 42 -24.97 27.53 2.77
C ASP A 42 -23.88 28.04 3.72
N GLN A 43 -23.27 27.17 4.53
CA GLN A 43 -22.27 27.56 5.50
C GLN A 43 -20.86 27.25 5.01
N VAL A 44 -19.92 28.16 5.29
CA VAL A 44 -18.49 27.98 5.03
C VAL A 44 -17.77 27.83 6.36
N HIS A 45 -17.04 26.73 6.50
CA HIS A 45 -16.30 26.38 7.70
C HIS A 45 -14.81 26.30 7.38
N ARG A 46 -13.95 26.78 8.27
CA ARG A 46 -12.49 26.61 8.15
C ARG A 46 -12.05 25.42 8.97
N GLN A 47 -11.34 24.48 8.36
CA GLN A 47 -10.71 23.39 9.08
C GLN A 47 -9.41 23.86 9.72
N ILE A 48 -9.38 23.88 11.06
CA ILE A 48 -8.22 24.32 11.85
C ILE A 48 -7.37 23.16 12.38
N GLN A 49 -7.89 21.93 12.33
CA GLN A 49 -7.21 20.73 12.80
C GLN A 49 -7.13 19.70 11.67
N GLY A 50 -5.90 19.41 11.24
CA GLY A 50 -5.64 18.50 10.13
C GLY A 50 -6.04 19.06 8.76
N THR A 51 -5.96 18.22 7.73
CA THR A 51 -6.36 18.54 6.36
C THR A 51 -7.74 17.95 6.04
N PRO A 52 -8.62 18.63 5.30
CA PRO A 52 -9.86 18.03 4.84
C PRO A 52 -9.58 16.80 3.99
N MET A 53 -10.25 15.71 4.33
CA MET A 53 -10.21 14.49 3.54
C MET A 53 -10.82 14.77 2.16
N GLY A 54 -10.21 14.24 1.11
CA GLY A 54 -10.64 14.44 -0.28
C GLY A 54 -9.94 15.58 -1.02
N THR A 55 -9.10 16.37 -0.35
CA THR A 55 -8.19 17.28 -1.08
C THR A 55 -7.08 16.47 -1.76
N ASN A 56 -6.65 16.90 -2.95
CA ASN A 56 -5.65 16.18 -3.76
C ASN A 56 -4.32 15.92 -3.04
N CYS A 57 -3.97 16.75 -2.06
CA CYS A 57 -2.71 16.67 -1.33
C CYS A 57 -2.82 16.04 0.06
N ALA A 58 -4.03 15.81 0.60
CA ALA A 58 -4.21 15.39 2.00
C ALA A 58 -3.42 14.12 2.35
N SER A 59 -3.49 13.08 1.52
CA SER A 59 -2.77 11.82 1.73
C SER A 59 -1.25 12.01 1.72
N HIS A 60 -0.75 12.86 0.82
CA HIS A 60 0.67 13.18 0.71
C HIS A 60 1.16 13.98 1.92
N LEU A 61 0.39 14.98 2.38
CA LEU A 61 0.70 15.78 3.56
C LEU A 61 0.67 14.93 4.84
N ALA A 62 -0.32 14.05 4.99
CA ALA A 62 -0.38 13.11 6.11
C ALA A 62 0.83 12.18 6.13
N ASN A 63 1.21 11.62 4.98
CA ASN A 63 2.42 10.80 4.87
C ASN A 63 3.69 11.57 5.19
N LEU A 64 3.84 12.80 4.69
CA LEU A 64 4.99 13.66 5.00
C LEU A 64 5.06 13.96 6.50
N TYR A 65 3.94 14.35 7.11
CA TYR A 65 3.84 14.65 8.54
C TYR A 65 4.24 13.46 9.41
N LEU A 66 3.72 12.27 9.11
CA LEU A 66 4.03 11.04 9.86
C LEU A 66 5.47 10.58 9.62
N MET A 67 5.96 10.65 8.38
CA MET A 67 7.35 10.35 8.04
C MET A 67 8.33 11.24 8.81
N MET A 68 7.98 12.49 9.13
CA MET A 68 8.85 13.34 9.94
C MET A 68 9.04 12.84 11.38
N TYR A 69 8.04 12.20 11.98
CA TYR A 69 8.19 11.56 13.28
C TYR A 69 9.06 10.30 13.19
N GLU A 70 8.81 9.46 12.18
CA GLU A 70 9.59 8.24 11.91
C GLU A 70 11.06 8.56 11.62
N LEU A 71 11.34 9.56 10.77
CA LEU A 71 12.70 9.98 10.46
C LEU A 71 13.41 10.53 11.70
N ARG A 72 12.74 11.37 12.49
CA ARG A 72 13.31 11.87 13.75
C ARG A 72 13.64 10.73 14.72
N PHE A 73 12.81 9.69 14.79
CA PHE A 73 13.10 8.50 15.58
C PHE A 73 14.40 7.82 15.12
N TYR A 74 14.55 7.56 13.82
CA TYR A 74 15.78 6.94 13.30
C TYR A 74 17.01 7.83 13.43
N VAL A 75 16.87 9.14 13.24
CA VAL A 75 17.98 10.10 13.45
C VAL A 75 18.45 10.04 14.89
N ARG A 76 17.53 10.05 15.88
CA ARG A 76 17.90 9.91 17.29
C ARG A 76 18.62 8.58 17.58
N LEU A 77 18.13 7.47 17.02
CA LEU A 77 18.81 6.17 17.15
C LEU A 77 20.22 6.21 16.54
N ALA A 78 20.37 6.77 15.34
CA ALA A 78 21.66 6.89 14.66
C ALA A 78 22.64 7.78 15.44
N THR A 79 22.19 8.92 15.96
CA THR A 79 22.99 9.80 16.82
C THR A 79 23.51 9.05 18.04
N LEU A 80 22.65 8.32 18.76
CA LEU A 80 23.07 7.52 19.91
C LEU A 80 24.02 6.38 19.52
N TYR A 81 23.87 5.81 18.32
CA TYR A 81 24.72 4.71 17.86
C TYR A 81 26.16 5.16 17.60
N VAL A 82 26.34 6.34 16.99
CA VAL A 82 27.68 6.86 16.63
C VAL A 82 28.39 7.54 17.81
N ASP A 83 27.64 8.05 18.78
CA ASP A 83 28.20 8.72 19.95
C ASP A 83 29.09 7.77 20.79
N PRO A 84 30.38 8.08 20.98
CA PRO A 84 31.28 7.28 21.80
C PRO A 84 30.78 7.06 23.24
N ALA A 85 30.08 8.04 23.83
CA ALA A 85 29.55 7.96 25.19
C ALA A 85 28.46 6.88 25.35
N PHE A 86 27.84 6.45 24.24
CA PHE A 86 26.75 5.48 24.23
C PHE A 86 27.12 4.17 23.53
N THR A 87 28.40 3.85 23.41
CA THR A 87 28.89 2.60 22.79
C THR A 87 28.23 1.35 23.39
N PHE A 88 27.93 1.35 24.70
CA PHE A 88 27.25 0.26 25.39
C PHE A 88 25.80 0.00 24.91
N LEU A 89 25.15 0.98 24.25
CA LEU A 89 23.80 0.85 23.71
C LEU A 89 23.74 0.35 22.27
N ARG A 90 24.87 0.26 21.56
CA ARG A 90 24.90 -0.03 20.11
C ARG A 90 24.14 -1.30 19.74
N THR A 91 24.35 -2.38 20.50
CA THR A 91 23.66 -3.66 20.26
C THR A 91 22.14 -3.53 20.43
N VAL A 92 21.70 -2.81 21.44
CA VAL A 92 20.27 -2.57 21.68
C VAL A 92 19.68 -1.72 20.56
N ILE A 93 20.33 -0.61 20.21
CA ILE A 93 19.89 0.30 19.15
C ILE A 93 19.78 -0.46 17.83
N TYR A 94 20.78 -1.25 17.48
CA TYR A 94 20.77 -2.09 16.29
C TYR A 94 19.60 -3.10 16.31
N THR A 95 19.35 -3.73 17.45
CA THR A 95 18.23 -4.68 17.61
C THR A 95 16.88 -4.00 17.44
N ILE A 96 16.69 -2.82 18.04
CA ILE A 96 15.48 -2.02 17.87
C ILE A 96 15.31 -1.60 16.40
N ALA A 97 16.34 -1.02 15.78
CA ALA A 97 16.29 -0.60 14.39
C ALA A 97 15.93 -1.76 13.44
N ARG A 98 16.50 -2.94 13.69
CA ARG A 98 16.15 -4.16 12.94
C ARG A 98 14.72 -4.62 13.14
N ALA A 99 14.18 -4.53 14.35
CA ALA A 99 12.81 -4.92 14.64
C ALA A 99 11.80 -4.05 13.87
N PHE A 100 12.11 -2.77 13.65
CA PHE A 100 11.27 -1.86 12.86
C PHE A 100 11.42 -2.02 11.33
N LEU A 101 12.35 -2.84 10.81
CA LEU A 101 12.48 -3.06 9.36
C LEU A 101 11.23 -3.71 8.73
N LEU A 102 10.48 -4.47 9.52
CA LEU A 102 9.23 -5.10 9.11
C LEU A 102 8.01 -4.36 9.69
N THR A 103 8.18 -3.08 10.03
CA THR A 103 7.10 -2.15 10.34
C THR A 103 6.86 -1.28 9.12
N ALA A 104 5.64 -1.32 8.60
CA ALA A 104 5.22 -0.55 7.44
C ALA A 104 4.03 0.34 7.84
N ARG A 105 4.04 1.59 7.37
CA ARG A 105 2.92 2.52 7.52
C ARG A 105 2.53 3.06 6.15
N TYR A 106 1.24 3.18 5.91
CA TYR A 106 0.71 3.91 4.77
C TYR A 106 -0.50 4.73 5.24
N ILE A 107 -0.36 6.06 5.16
CA ILE A 107 -1.32 7.02 5.71
C ILE A 107 -1.61 6.67 7.18
N ASP A 108 -2.81 6.20 7.49
CA ASP A 108 -3.34 5.88 8.81
C ASP A 108 -3.14 4.42 9.22
N ASP A 109 -2.87 3.53 8.27
CA ASP A 109 -2.65 2.11 8.56
C ASP A 109 -1.18 1.84 8.92
N LEU A 110 -0.99 1.05 9.99
CA LEU A 110 0.30 0.63 10.50
C LEU A 110 0.29 -0.89 10.70
N ALA A 111 1.20 -1.58 10.02
CA ALA A 111 1.43 -3.01 10.22
C ALA A 111 2.85 -3.26 10.70
N SER A 112 3.03 -4.25 11.57
CA SER A 112 4.35 -4.64 12.04
C SER A 112 4.44 -6.13 12.26
N ILE A 113 5.53 -6.71 11.77
CA ILE A 113 5.79 -8.14 11.88
C ILE A 113 6.96 -8.34 12.85
N ASN A 114 6.74 -9.16 13.89
CA ASN A 114 7.77 -9.58 14.83
C ASN A 114 8.56 -8.41 15.48
N ASN A 115 7.87 -7.34 15.85
CA ASN A 115 8.47 -6.17 16.51
C ASN A 115 8.00 -6.07 17.98
N PRO A 116 8.79 -6.59 18.94
CA PRO A 116 8.42 -6.52 20.36
C PRO A 116 8.52 -5.11 20.95
N TYR A 117 9.18 -4.17 20.26
CA TYR A 117 9.40 -2.81 20.74
C TYR A 117 8.33 -1.82 20.29
N LEU A 118 7.45 -2.21 19.35
CA LEU A 118 6.49 -1.28 18.77
C LEU A 118 5.61 -0.64 19.85
N HIS A 119 5.00 -1.44 20.73
CA HIS A 119 4.09 -0.93 21.75
C HIS A 119 4.76 -0.02 22.79
N SER A 120 6.05 -0.24 23.08
CA SER A 120 6.82 0.54 24.05
C SER A 120 7.53 1.76 23.45
N LEU A 121 7.59 1.87 22.12
CA LEU A 121 8.21 2.98 21.40
C LEU A 121 7.25 3.62 20.39
N LEU A 122 5.95 3.39 20.52
CA LEU A 122 4.97 3.94 19.59
C LEU A 122 4.82 5.44 19.79
N TYR A 123 4.83 5.90 21.04
CA TYR A 123 4.58 7.29 21.40
C TYR A 123 5.82 7.97 22.00
N VAL A 124 5.98 9.27 21.74
CA VAL A 124 7.15 10.08 22.17
C VAL A 124 7.34 10.18 23.68
N ASP A 125 6.26 10.03 24.46
CA ASP A 125 6.28 9.99 25.93
C ASP A 125 6.68 8.61 26.48
N GLN A 126 6.60 7.57 25.65
CA GLN A 126 7.15 6.26 25.97
C GLN A 126 8.64 6.24 25.67
N HIS A 127 9.35 5.49 26.50
CA HIS A 127 10.80 5.45 26.45
C HIS A 127 11.38 4.10 26.85
N PHE A 128 12.59 3.86 26.38
CA PHE A 128 13.39 2.69 26.68
C PHE A 128 14.79 3.10 27.16
N HIS A 129 15.40 2.28 28.02
CA HIS A 129 16.69 2.55 28.68
C HIS A 129 16.82 3.96 29.30
N HIS A 130 16.10 4.22 30.40
CA HIS A 130 16.22 5.45 31.20
C HIS A 130 16.06 6.75 30.37
N ASN A 131 14.97 6.87 29.63
CA ASN A 131 14.64 8.05 28.80
C ASN A 131 15.59 8.35 27.63
N ARG A 132 16.49 7.43 27.27
CA ARG A 132 17.44 7.67 26.15
C ARG A 132 16.81 7.42 24.79
N ILE A 133 15.95 6.41 24.68
CA ILE A 133 15.27 6.07 23.43
C ILE A 133 13.80 6.43 23.57
N LEU A 134 13.38 7.50 22.87
CA LEU A 134 12.01 7.99 22.86
C LEU A 134 11.23 7.40 21.68
N GLY A 135 9.93 7.17 21.84
CA GLY A 135 9.07 6.64 20.79
C GLY A 135 8.78 7.60 19.62
N ILE A 136 7.87 7.20 18.74
CA ILE A 136 7.74 7.79 17.40
C ILE A 136 6.73 8.94 17.37
N TYR A 137 5.46 8.67 17.69
CA TYR A 137 4.34 9.57 17.41
C TYR A 137 3.89 10.37 18.64
N PRO A 138 3.30 11.57 18.45
CA PRO A 138 2.62 12.27 19.54
C PRO A 138 1.34 11.53 19.95
N ARG A 139 0.90 11.70 21.21
CA ARG A 139 -0.32 11.07 21.74
C ARG A 139 -1.62 11.50 21.05
N THR A 140 -1.58 12.62 20.32
CA THR A 140 -2.70 13.07 19.49
C THR A 140 -2.98 12.12 18.33
N LEU A 141 -2.00 11.34 17.88
CA LEU A 141 -2.13 10.32 16.83
C LEU A 141 -2.44 8.96 17.44
N ARG A 142 -3.66 8.78 17.94
CA ARG A 142 -4.09 7.54 18.59
C ARG A 142 -4.11 6.39 17.58
N VAL A 143 -3.32 5.36 17.85
CA VAL A 143 -3.32 4.10 17.12
C VAL A 143 -4.16 3.07 17.87
N THR A 144 -5.11 2.46 17.17
CA THR A 144 -5.93 1.36 17.68
C THR A 144 -5.54 0.05 17.01
N THR A 145 -5.45 -1.03 17.77
CA THR A 145 -5.21 -2.36 17.20
C THR A 145 -6.46 -2.83 16.46
N ALA A 146 -6.38 -2.90 15.13
CA ALA A 146 -7.44 -3.45 14.30
C ALA A 146 -7.39 -4.98 14.24
N ASP A 147 -6.20 -5.56 14.16
CA ASP A 147 -5.96 -6.99 14.05
C ASP A 147 -4.59 -7.36 14.65
N SER A 148 -4.44 -8.60 15.12
CA SER A 148 -3.17 -9.14 15.62
C SER A 148 -3.19 -10.67 15.61
N GLY A 149 -2.07 -11.30 15.28
CA GLY A 149 -1.96 -12.76 15.36
C GLY A 149 -1.07 -13.36 14.28
N ILE A 150 -1.39 -14.59 13.89
CA ILE A 150 -0.67 -15.35 12.86
C ILE A 150 -1.10 -14.99 11.43
N SER A 151 -2.22 -14.28 11.28
CA SER A 151 -2.76 -13.80 10.02
C SER A 151 -3.27 -12.39 10.26
N ILE A 152 -2.81 -11.42 9.48
CA ILE A 152 -3.26 -10.03 9.54
C ILE A 152 -3.49 -9.49 8.13
N ASN A 153 -4.38 -8.51 8.01
CA ASN A 153 -4.60 -7.79 6.75
C ASN A 153 -3.92 -6.42 6.80
N TYR A 154 -3.22 -6.06 5.73
CA TYR A 154 -2.63 -4.74 5.55
C TYR A 154 -2.76 -4.34 4.07
N MET A 155 -3.45 -3.22 3.81
CA MET A 155 -3.81 -2.80 2.46
C MET A 155 -4.56 -3.91 1.71
N ASP A 156 -4.03 -4.36 0.57
CA ASP A 156 -4.57 -5.45 -0.25
C ASP A 156 -3.79 -6.77 -0.08
N VAL A 157 -3.13 -6.94 1.06
CA VAL A 157 -2.32 -8.11 1.38
C VAL A 157 -2.78 -8.73 2.70
N THR A 158 -3.09 -10.02 2.69
CA THR A 158 -3.13 -10.80 3.92
C THR A 158 -1.76 -11.44 4.12
N ILE A 159 -1.17 -11.21 5.29
CA ILE A 159 0.13 -11.72 5.69
C ILE A 159 -0.10 -12.85 6.68
N GLN A 160 0.34 -14.06 6.34
CA GLN A 160 0.09 -15.26 7.14
C GLN A 160 1.39 -15.96 7.49
N ARG A 161 1.52 -16.40 8.74
CA ARG A 161 2.57 -17.31 9.17
C ARG A 161 2.14 -18.74 8.82
N GLN A 162 3.00 -19.49 8.15
CA GLN A 162 2.71 -20.89 7.85
C GLN A 162 2.61 -21.71 9.14
N HIS A 163 1.57 -22.53 9.27
CA HIS A 163 1.37 -23.39 10.46
C HIS A 163 2.56 -24.30 10.76
N SER A 164 3.27 -24.76 9.73
CA SER A 164 4.41 -25.68 9.84
C SER A 164 5.76 -25.01 10.13
N SER A 165 5.84 -23.68 10.19
CA SER A 165 7.12 -22.98 10.38
C SER A 165 6.97 -21.69 11.19
N SER A 166 7.92 -21.46 12.09
CA SER A 166 7.97 -20.21 12.87
C SER A 166 8.51 -19.01 12.09
N SER A 167 9.21 -19.24 10.98
CA SER A 167 9.94 -18.20 10.24
C SER A 167 9.40 -17.93 8.84
N ARG A 168 8.50 -18.77 8.33
CA ARG A 168 7.96 -18.62 6.96
C ARG A 168 6.64 -17.87 6.96
N ILE A 169 6.63 -16.79 6.19
CA ILE A 169 5.46 -15.98 5.90
C ILE A 169 5.03 -16.27 4.46
N THR A 170 3.73 -16.30 4.25
CA THR A 170 3.08 -16.31 2.94
C THR A 170 2.13 -15.13 2.84
N THR A 171 2.01 -14.59 1.63
CA THR A 171 1.07 -13.51 1.35
C THR A 171 0.05 -13.94 0.31
N ILE A 172 -1.18 -13.51 0.51
CA ILE A 172 -2.32 -13.69 -0.40
C ILE A 172 -3.00 -12.34 -0.64
N LEU A 173 -3.78 -12.24 -1.71
CA LEU A 173 -4.51 -11.01 -2.01
C LEU A 173 -5.69 -10.84 -1.05
N TYR A 174 -5.72 -9.70 -0.36
CA TYR A 174 -6.86 -9.28 0.45
C TYR A 174 -7.76 -8.34 -0.36
N ASP A 175 -9.07 -8.60 -0.33
CA ASP A 175 -10.08 -7.71 -0.88
C ASP A 175 -11.15 -7.50 0.18
N LYS A 176 -11.18 -6.31 0.79
CA LYS A 176 -12.15 -5.97 1.85
C LYS A 176 -13.61 -6.17 1.40
N ARG A 177 -13.87 -6.11 0.09
CA ARG A 177 -15.20 -6.33 -0.50
C ARG A 177 -15.65 -7.79 -0.42
N GLU A 178 -14.74 -8.73 -0.19
CA GLU A 178 -15.03 -10.16 -0.01
C GLU A 178 -15.36 -10.49 1.46
N HIS A 179 -15.46 -9.47 2.33
CA HIS A 179 -15.70 -9.62 3.76
C HIS A 179 -16.85 -8.72 4.24
N SER A 180 -17.50 -9.13 5.33
CA SER A 180 -18.56 -8.34 5.97
C SER A 180 -18.06 -6.94 6.37
N PRO A 181 -18.87 -5.87 6.22
CA PRO A 181 -20.26 -5.86 5.75
C PRO A 181 -20.43 -5.74 4.22
N LEU A 182 -19.33 -5.78 3.46
CA LEU A 182 -19.35 -5.51 2.01
C LEU A 182 -19.58 -6.77 1.16
N ALA A 183 -19.38 -7.96 1.73
CA ALA A 183 -19.49 -9.24 1.00
C ALA A 183 -20.84 -9.42 0.30
N ASP A 184 -21.93 -8.94 0.92
CA ASP A 184 -23.29 -9.06 0.40
C ASP A 184 -23.69 -7.89 -0.52
N GLN A 185 -22.79 -6.93 -0.73
CA GLN A 185 -23.05 -5.78 -1.58
C GLN A 185 -22.66 -6.07 -3.03
N PHE A 186 -23.57 -5.77 -3.95
CA PHE A 186 -23.26 -5.80 -5.37
C PHE A 186 -22.30 -4.66 -5.73
N ILE A 187 -21.02 -5.00 -5.88
CA ILE A 187 -19.96 -4.05 -6.24
C ILE A 187 -19.39 -4.42 -7.61
N ILE A 188 -19.61 -3.56 -8.60
CA ILE A 188 -19.01 -3.70 -9.93
C ILE A 188 -17.49 -3.46 -9.80
N LYS A 189 -16.69 -4.51 -10.04
CA LYS A 189 -15.22 -4.45 -9.94
C LYS A 189 -14.59 -3.92 -11.23
N PHE A 190 -15.11 -4.31 -12.39
CA PHE A 190 -14.58 -3.95 -13.70
C PHE A 190 -15.69 -3.61 -14.70
N PRO A 191 -15.40 -2.81 -15.75
CA PRO A 191 -16.39 -2.46 -16.75
C PRO A 191 -16.92 -3.68 -17.53
N HIS A 192 -18.22 -3.66 -17.84
CA HIS A 192 -18.83 -4.64 -18.75
C HIS A 192 -18.19 -4.60 -20.14
N ALA A 193 -18.19 -5.72 -20.87
CA ALA A 193 -17.60 -5.80 -22.20
C ALA A 193 -18.23 -4.82 -23.20
N MET A 194 -19.52 -4.51 -23.04
CA MET A 194 -20.27 -3.53 -23.84
C MET A 194 -20.15 -2.07 -23.36
N SER A 195 -19.38 -1.80 -22.30
CA SER A 195 -19.17 -0.41 -21.86
C SER A 195 -18.47 0.42 -22.94
N ASN A 196 -18.78 1.72 -22.96
CA ASN A 196 -18.21 2.73 -23.87
C ASN A 196 -16.77 3.12 -23.49
N ILE A 197 -15.94 2.11 -23.21
CA ILE A 197 -14.53 2.23 -22.87
C ILE A 197 -13.75 1.41 -23.90
N SER A 198 -12.55 1.86 -24.24
CA SER A 198 -11.69 1.19 -25.22
C SER A 198 -11.43 -0.28 -24.83
N ALA A 199 -11.30 -1.15 -25.82
CA ALA A 199 -10.93 -2.55 -25.59
C ALA A 199 -9.57 -2.67 -24.87
N ALA A 200 -8.64 -1.74 -25.12
CA ALA A 200 -7.35 -1.70 -24.44
C ALA A 200 -7.51 -1.49 -22.92
N ALA A 201 -8.36 -0.55 -22.49
CA ALA A 201 -8.61 -0.35 -21.06
C ALA A 201 -9.36 -1.53 -20.42
N LYS A 202 -10.35 -2.10 -21.14
CA LYS A 202 -11.11 -3.28 -20.69
C LYS A 202 -10.21 -4.51 -20.48
N TYR A 203 -9.47 -4.93 -21.50
CA TYR A 203 -8.60 -6.10 -21.42
C TYR A 203 -7.28 -5.80 -20.68
N GLY A 204 -6.89 -4.53 -20.55
CA GLY A 204 -5.77 -4.11 -19.70
C GLY A 204 -5.95 -4.48 -18.23
N VAL A 205 -7.19 -4.75 -17.79
CA VAL A 205 -7.48 -5.33 -16.47
C VAL A 205 -6.69 -6.63 -16.27
N ILE A 206 -6.66 -7.54 -17.24
CA ILE A 206 -5.93 -8.81 -17.15
C ILE A 206 -4.44 -8.57 -16.88
N THR A 207 -3.81 -7.68 -17.64
CA THR A 207 -2.39 -7.34 -17.46
C THR A 207 -2.14 -6.68 -16.11
N SER A 208 -2.98 -5.72 -15.72
CA SER A 208 -2.83 -4.99 -14.44
C SER A 208 -2.96 -5.92 -13.24
N GLN A 209 -3.97 -6.79 -13.24
CA GLN A 209 -4.21 -7.74 -12.16
C GLN A 209 -3.18 -8.87 -12.14
N TYR A 210 -2.73 -9.37 -13.30
CA TYR A 210 -1.61 -10.31 -13.34
C TYR A 210 -0.38 -9.73 -12.62
N HIS A 211 -0.05 -8.48 -12.92
CA HIS A 211 1.08 -7.81 -12.29
C HIS A 211 0.89 -7.52 -10.80
N ARG A 212 -0.35 -7.27 -10.37
CA ARG A 212 -0.69 -7.11 -8.96
C ARG A 212 -0.59 -8.45 -8.22
N PHE A 213 -1.27 -9.47 -8.72
CA PHE A 213 -1.32 -10.80 -8.12
C PHE A 213 0.09 -11.40 -8.02
N ARG A 214 0.94 -11.26 -9.04
CA ARG A 214 2.30 -11.80 -8.99
C ARG A 214 3.19 -11.14 -7.93
N ARG A 215 2.91 -9.89 -7.55
CA ARG A 215 3.67 -9.14 -6.55
C ARG A 215 3.22 -9.48 -5.13
N ILE A 216 1.95 -9.84 -4.97
CA ILE A 216 1.31 -10.04 -3.67
C ILE A 216 1.24 -11.52 -3.31
N ILE A 217 0.88 -12.38 -4.24
CA ILE A 217 0.63 -13.79 -3.94
C ILE A 217 1.98 -14.53 -3.95
N MET A 218 2.26 -15.33 -2.92
CA MET A 218 3.51 -16.10 -2.85
C MET A 218 3.35 -17.56 -3.31
N LEU A 219 2.13 -18.10 -3.27
CA LEU A 219 1.89 -19.50 -3.62
C LEU A 219 1.29 -19.61 -5.02
N ARG A 220 1.86 -20.52 -5.82
CA ARG A 220 1.44 -20.79 -7.20
C ARG A 220 -0.04 -21.14 -7.29
N ASN A 221 -0.52 -22.00 -6.39
CA ASN A 221 -1.92 -22.45 -6.40
C ASN A 221 -2.89 -21.29 -6.18
N ASP A 222 -2.60 -20.43 -5.20
CA ASP A 222 -3.43 -19.25 -4.90
C ASP A 222 -3.41 -18.26 -6.07
N PHE A 223 -2.25 -18.09 -6.72
CA PHE A 223 -2.12 -17.25 -7.91
C PHE A 223 -2.99 -17.79 -9.06
N THR A 224 -2.89 -19.10 -9.33
CA THR A 224 -3.67 -19.78 -10.35
C THR A 224 -5.17 -19.61 -10.10
N ASN A 225 -5.63 -19.86 -8.88
CA ASN A 225 -7.04 -19.74 -8.50
C ASN A 225 -7.52 -18.30 -8.61
N ARG A 226 -6.71 -17.32 -8.19
CA ARG A 226 -7.07 -15.90 -8.28
C ARG A 226 -7.13 -15.42 -9.73
N MET A 227 -6.21 -15.85 -10.59
CA MET A 227 -6.27 -15.55 -12.02
C MET A 227 -7.47 -16.21 -12.70
N ALA A 228 -7.79 -17.46 -12.38
CA ALA A 228 -8.97 -18.14 -12.89
C ALA A 228 -10.26 -17.43 -12.46
N GLY A 229 -10.36 -17.02 -11.19
CA GLY A 229 -11.48 -16.24 -10.67
C GLY A 229 -11.65 -14.88 -11.35
N LEU A 230 -10.54 -14.20 -11.68
CA LEU A 230 -10.59 -12.96 -12.46
C LEU A 230 -11.16 -13.21 -13.87
N VAL A 231 -10.67 -14.24 -14.57
CA VAL A 231 -11.15 -14.59 -15.92
C VAL A 231 -12.62 -14.97 -15.87
N HIS A 232 -13.04 -15.76 -14.88
CA HIS A 232 -14.43 -16.13 -14.66
C HIS A 232 -15.33 -14.90 -14.44
N TYR A 233 -14.92 -13.97 -13.57
CA TYR A 233 -15.63 -12.71 -13.35
C TYR A 233 -15.74 -11.87 -14.63
N MET A 234 -14.66 -11.74 -15.39
CA MET A 234 -14.71 -10.96 -16.63
C MET A 234 -15.56 -11.67 -17.70
N GLN A 235 -15.55 -13.00 -17.74
CA GLN A 235 -16.42 -13.77 -18.63
C GLN A 235 -17.90 -13.54 -18.32
N SER A 236 -18.30 -13.52 -17.04
CA SER A 236 -19.68 -13.21 -16.65
C SER A 236 -20.09 -11.76 -16.99
N MET A 237 -19.10 -10.86 -17.15
CA MET A 237 -19.28 -9.49 -17.65
C MET A 237 -19.18 -9.37 -19.18
N GLY A 238 -19.29 -10.49 -19.91
CA GLY A 238 -19.38 -10.56 -21.37
C GLY A 238 -18.05 -10.49 -22.12
N HIS A 239 -16.90 -10.62 -21.44
CA HIS A 239 -15.59 -10.55 -22.10
C HIS A 239 -15.20 -11.90 -22.73
N ASP A 240 -14.41 -11.87 -23.81
CA ASP A 240 -13.96 -13.05 -24.54
C ASP A 240 -12.85 -13.80 -23.78
N THR A 241 -13.16 -15.02 -23.34
CA THR A 241 -12.26 -15.90 -22.59
C THR A 241 -11.00 -16.27 -23.38
N SER A 242 -11.11 -16.61 -24.68
CA SER A 242 -9.98 -16.97 -25.52
C SER A 242 -8.99 -15.81 -25.66
N ARG A 243 -9.50 -14.58 -25.77
CA ARG A 243 -8.69 -13.37 -25.79
C ARG A 243 -7.97 -13.12 -24.47
N MET A 244 -8.65 -13.29 -23.33
CA MET A 244 -8.04 -13.14 -22.01
C MET A 244 -6.93 -14.18 -21.78
N LEU A 245 -7.18 -15.45 -22.12
CA LEU A 245 -6.20 -16.53 -22.00
C LEU A 245 -4.98 -16.31 -22.91
N LYS A 246 -5.18 -15.79 -24.13
CA LYS A 246 -4.06 -15.43 -25.02
C LYS A 246 -3.17 -14.33 -24.42
N GLN A 247 -3.75 -13.36 -23.72
CA GLN A 247 -3.00 -12.33 -23.02
C GLN A 247 -2.22 -12.91 -21.83
N ILE A 248 -2.86 -13.74 -20.99
CA ILE A 248 -2.19 -14.43 -19.87
C ILE A 248 -1.02 -15.26 -20.39
N ARG A 249 -1.23 -16.01 -21.49
CA ARG A 249 -0.19 -16.76 -22.21
C ARG A 249 1.01 -15.88 -22.55
N GLY A 250 0.78 -14.71 -23.16
CA GLY A 250 1.84 -13.76 -23.47
C GLY A 250 2.58 -13.22 -22.25
N LEU A 251 1.88 -13.04 -21.11
CA LEU A 251 2.48 -12.59 -19.86
C LEU A 251 3.35 -13.69 -19.23
N CYS A 252 2.85 -14.93 -19.13
CA CYS A 252 3.61 -16.05 -18.60
C CYS A 252 4.91 -16.29 -19.38
N THR A 253 4.89 -16.14 -20.71
CA THR A 253 6.11 -16.28 -21.53
C THR A 253 7.13 -15.16 -21.31
N ARG A 254 6.70 -13.99 -20.82
CA ARG A 254 7.60 -12.85 -20.54
C ARG A 254 8.17 -12.92 -19.13
N PHE A 255 7.47 -13.54 -18.19
CA PHE A 255 7.83 -13.63 -16.77
C PHE A 255 7.98 -15.10 -16.36
N ILE A 256 9.03 -15.73 -16.89
CA ILE A 256 9.31 -17.18 -16.75
C ILE A 256 9.77 -17.51 -15.32
N GLU A 257 10.33 -16.53 -14.61
CA GLU A 257 10.75 -16.63 -13.22
C GLU A 257 9.61 -16.91 -12.22
N LEU A 258 8.35 -16.82 -12.66
CA LEU A 258 7.18 -17.03 -11.82
C LEU A 258 6.81 -18.52 -11.67
N TYR A 259 7.12 -19.08 -10.50
CA TYR A 259 6.65 -20.39 -10.01
C TYR A 259 6.96 -21.65 -10.84
N GLY A 260 7.97 -21.62 -11.72
CA GLY A 260 8.53 -22.84 -12.34
C GLY A 260 8.98 -22.64 -13.78
N ALA A 261 9.72 -23.63 -14.30
CA ALA A 261 10.43 -23.53 -15.58
C ALA A 261 9.54 -23.61 -16.84
N ASP A 262 8.28 -24.06 -16.73
CA ASP A 262 7.33 -24.14 -17.86
C ASP A 262 6.17 -23.15 -17.71
N PRO A 263 6.23 -21.98 -18.38
CA PRO A 263 5.13 -21.03 -18.47
C PRO A 263 3.82 -21.63 -18.97
N TRP A 264 3.88 -22.67 -19.80
CA TRP A 264 2.70 -23.32 -20.36
C TRP A 264 1.92 -24.09 -19.31
N GLN A 265 2.60 -24.67 -18.31
CA GLN A 265 1.94 -25.36 -17.23
C GLN A 265 1.06 -24.41 -16.41
N LEU A 266 1.53 -23.19 -16.14
CA LEU A 266 0.72 -22.21 -15.40
C LEU A 266 -0.55 -21.82 -16.16
N VAL A 267 -0.45 -21.63 -17.48
CA VAL A 267 -1.63 -21.35 -18.32
C VAL A 267 -2.61 -22.53 -18.31
N ARG A 268 -2.11 -23.77 -18.41
CA ARG A 268 -2.94 -24.98 -18.31
C ARG A 268 -3.65 -25.06 -16.95
N ASP A 269 -2.95 -24.76 -15.87
CA ASP A 269 -3.51 -24.81 -14.53
C ASP A 269 -4.59 -23.73 -14.31
N ILE A 270 -4.37 -22.52 -14.84
CA ILE A 270 -5.39 -21.44 -14.82
C ILE A 270 -6.62 -21.88 -15.61
N HIS A 271 -6.43 -22.47 -16.79
CA HIS A 271 -7.53 -22.97 -17.59
C HIS A 271 -8.31 -24.09 -16.89
N HIS A 272 -7.60 -25.03 -16.27
CA HIS A 272 -8.23 -26.11 -15.49
C HIS A 272 -9.04 -25.57 -14.30
N ALA A 273 -8.47 -24.65 -13.52
CA ALA A 273 -9.19 -23.99 -12.42
C ALA A 273 -10.41 -23.20 -12.91
N LEU A 274 -10.32 -22.54 -14.07
CA LEU A 274 -11.45 -21.87 -14.69
C LEU A 274 -12.58 -22.85 -15.06
N THR A 275 -12.24 -24.01 -15.65
CA THR A 275 -13.23 -25.04 -15.97
C THR A 275 -13.97 -25.50 -14.72
N LEU A 276 -13.27 -25.75 -13.61
CA LEU A 276 -13.88 -26.16 -12.34
C LEU A 276 -14.86 -25.11 -11.80
N LEU A 277 -14.51 -23.82 -11.88
CA LEU A 277 -15.41 -22.73 -11.47
C LEU A 277 -16.69 -22.70 -12.33
N THR A 278 -16.55 -22.83 -13.65
CA THR A 278 -17.72 -22.83 -14.55
C THR A 278 -18.64 -24.03 -14.33
N THR A 279 -18.11 -25.21 -13.99
CA THR A 279 -18.93 -26.40 -13.73
C THR A 279 -19.63 -26.36 -12.38
N SER A 280 -19.04 -25.73 -11.36
CA SER A 280 -19.62 -25.64 -10.01
C SER A 280 -20.86 -24.75 -9.90
N HIS A 281 -21.10 -23.87 -10.88
CA HIS A 281 -22.27 -23.00 -10.95
C HIS A 281 -23.40 -23.57 -11.83
N ALA A 282 -23.19 -24.73 -12.47
CA ALA A 282 -24.18 -25.40 -13.32
C ALA A 282 -25.00 -26.49 -12.58
N THR A 283 -24.72 -26.68 -11.29
CA THR A 283 -25.44 -27.57 -10.35
C THR A 283 -26.08 -26.74 -9.25
#